data_AF-A0A0R2W1E0-F1
#
_entry.id   AF-A0A0R2W1E0-F1
#
_cell.length_a   1.000
_cell.length_b   1.000
_cell.length_c   1.000
_cell.angle_alpha   90.00
_cell.angle_beta   90.00
_cell.angle_gamma   90.00
#
_symmetry.space_group_name_H-M   'P 1'
#
loop_
_entity.id
_entity.type
_entity.pdbx_description
1 polymer ?
#
loop_
_entity_poly.entity_id
_entity_poly.type
_entity_poly.pdbx_seq_one_letter_code
_entity_poly.pdbx_strand_id
1 'polypeptide(L)'
;MPYNDPLDTVFHDTVMDYFSKMGGAGQWMVPNYKDWHPVAFTLTVGLRHFGAATDEQYQLARKVLPSALFDGCDGLAEKTEKAFLRFEKLYGRPDKALSFSDNKLIEGFEKISRSDGVRKDMGREYRYKGILSELERFFAVMRDQPSIADHLHGFSFRHKEY
;
A
#
# COMPACT_ATOMS: atom_id res chain seq x y z
N MET A 1 2.17 25.64 -6.77
CA MET A 1 1.83 24.29 -7.31
C MET A 1 1.25 23.50 -6.15
N PRO A 2 0.16 22.73 -6.31
CA PRO A 2 -0.22 21.81 -5.25
C PRO A 2 0.95 20.87 -5.02
N TYR A 3 1.40 20.74 -3.78
CA TYR A 3 2.35 19.70 -3.40
C TYR A 3 1.72 18.38 -3.79
N ASN A 4 2.27 17.73 -4.81
CA ASN A 4 1.96 16.34 -5.09
C ASN A 4 2.44 15.54 -3.87
N ASP A 5 1.57 14.75 -3.25
CA ASP A 5 2.00 13.88 -2.17
C ASP A 5 2.80 12.72 -2.77
N PRO A 6 3.99 12.40 -2.24
CA PRO A 6 4.84 11.39 -2.84
C PRO A 6 4.20 10.01 -2.83
N LEU A 7 3.45 9.67 -1.77
CA LEU A 7 2.82 8.35 -1.63
C LEU A 7 1.69 8.20 -2.64
N ASP A 8 0.84 9.23 -2.78
CA ASP A 8 -0.25 9.27 -3.76
C ASP A 8 0.27 9.24 -5.21
N THR A 9 1.28 10.06 -5.51
CA THR A 9 1.87 10.15 -6.84
C THR A 9 2.50 8.82 -7.27
N VAL A 10 3.37 8.24 -6.43
CA VAL A 10 4.06 7.00 -6.77
C VAL A 10 3.09 5.82 -6.80
N PHE A 11 2.07 5.81 -5.95
CA PHE A 11 1.00 4.82 -6.01
C PHE A 11 0.33 4.82 -7.38
N HIS A 12 -0.14 5.98 -7.85
CA HIS A 12 -0.86 6.07 -9.12
C HIS A 12 0.04 5.87 -10.34
N ASP A 13 1.19 6.53 -10.38
CA ASP A 13 2.04 6.58 -11.57
C ASP A 13 2.92 5.34 -11.75
N THR A 14 3.18 4.58 -10.68
CA THR A 14 4.09 3.43 -10.71
C THR A 14 3.40 2.13 -10.31
N VAL A 15 2.81 2.08 -9.12
CA VAL A 15 2.32 0.80 -8.58
C VAL A 15 1.00 0.39 -9.22
N MET A 16 0.03 1.29 -9.28
CA MET A 16 -1.24 1.05 -9.97
C MET A 16 -1.03 0.89 -11.47
N ASP A 17 -0.19 1.73 -12.07
CA ASP A 17 0.18 1.60 -13.48
C ASP A 17 0.78 0.22 -13.80
N TYR A 18 1.63 -0.33 -12.94
CA TYR A 18 2.15 -1.70 -13.09
C TYR A 18 1.01 -2.74 -13.10
N PHE A 19 0.13 -2.72 -12.11
CA PHE A 19 -0.98 -3.68 -12.03
C PHE A 19 -2.03 -3.48 -13.16
N SER A 20 -2.21 -2.25 -13.65
CA SER A 20 -3.11 -1.94 -14.77
C SER A 20 -2.52 -2.35 -16.13
N LYS A 21 -1.24 -2.04 -16.40
CA LYS A 21 -0.58 -2.36 -17.68
C LYS A 21 -0.40 -3.85 -17.91
N MET A 22 -0.24 -4.63 -16.84
CA MET A 22 -0.17 -6.08 -16.95
C MET A 22 -1.54 -6.73 -17.24
N GLY A 23 -2.62 -5.96 -17.46
CA GLY A 23 -3.93 -6.50 -17.86
C GLY A 23 -4.54 -7.47 -16.83
N GLY A 24 -4.18 -7.30 -15.55
CA GLY A 24 -4.50 -8.24 -14.48
C GLY A 24 -3.46 -9.36 -14.28
N ALA A 25 -2.56 -9.65 -15.24
CA ALA A 25 -1.45 -10.60 -15.09
C ALA A 25 -0.56 -10.29 -13.87
N GLY A 26 -0.35 -9.01 -13.57
CA GLY A 26 0.41 -8.60 -12.38
C GLY A 26 -0.26 -9.02 -11.06
N GLN A 27 -1.59 -9.15 -11.03
CA GLN A 27 -2.30 -9.69 -9.87
C GLN A 27 -2.08 -11.20 -9.74
N TRP A 28 -2.02 -11.93 -10.87
CA TRP A 28 -1.74 -13.38 -10.89
C TRP A 28 -0.32 -13.72 -10.44
N MET A 29 0.62 -12.79 -10.60
CA MET A 29 1.99 -12.92 -10.08
C MET A 29 2.06 -12.79 -8.55
N VAL A 30 0.99 -12.31 -7.90
CA VAL A 30 0.92 -12.12 -6.46
C VAL A 30 -0.03 -13.16 -5.85
N PRO A 31 0.49 -14.21 -5.19
CA PRO A 31 -0.36 -15.17 -4.50
C PRO A 31 -1.30 -14.48 -3.49
N ASN A 32 -2.58 -14.83 -3.53
CA ASN A 32 -3.62 -14.25 -2.67
C ASN A 32 -3.74 -12.73 -2.77
N TYR A 33 -3.51 -12.15 -3.97
CA TYR A 33 -3.68 -10.72 -4.20
C TYR A 33 -5.02 -10.18 -3.66
N LYS A 34 -4.96 -9.04 -2.96
CA LYS A 34 -6.10 -8.26 -2.49
C LYS A 34 -5.89 -6.80 -2.86
N ASP A 35 -6.99 -6.08 -3.08
CA ASP A 35 -6.97 -4.69 -3.54
C ASP A 35 -6.27 -3.70 -2.59
N TRP A 36 -6.13 -4.05 -1.30
CA TRP A 36 -5.42 -3.21 -0.34
C TRP A 36 -3.91 -3.44 -0.36
N HIS A 37 -3.43 -4.55 -0.94
CA HIS A 37 -2.00 -4.88 -0.94
C HIS A 37 -1.13 -3.85 -1.67
N PRO A 38 -1.49 -3.35 -2.87
CA PRO A 38 -0.70 -2.31 -3.53
C PRO A 38 -0.57 -1.04 -2.70
N VAL A 39 -1.65 -0.64 -2.01
CA VAL A 39 -1.66 0.55 -1.15
C VAL A 39 -0.71 0.35 0.03
N ALA A 40 -0.86 -0.75 0.78
CA ALA A 40 0.00 -1.06 1.91
C ALA A 40 1.47 -1.23 1.50
N PHE A 41 1.73 -1.81 0.33
CA PHE A 41 3.06 -1.90 -0.25
C PHE A 41 3.67 -0.53 -0.53
N THR A 42 2.95 0.36 -1.23
CA THR A 42 3.45 1.72 -1.51
C THR A 42 3.73 2.49 -0.24
N LEU A 43 2.84 2.41 0.76
CA LEU A 43 3.06 3.03 2.07
C LEU A 43 4.32 2.48 2.74
N THR A 44 4.49 1.17 2.75
CA THR A 44 5.66 0.51 3.37
C THR A 44 6.97 0.97 2.73
N VAL A 45 7.06 0.94 1.40
CA VAL A 45 8.26 1.35 0.67
C VAL A 45 8.53 2.84 0.82
N GLY A 46 7.49 3.67 0.67
CA GLY A 46 7.61 5.13 0.76
C GLY A 46 7.99 5.62 2.15
N LEU A 47 7.35 5.09 3.20
CA LEU A 47 7.66 5.48 4.58
C LEU A 47 9.07 5.08 4.98
N ARG A 48 9.56 3.91 4.54
CA ARG A 48 10.97 3.52 4.74
C ARG A 48 11.90 4.47 4.01
N HIS A 49 11.61 4.79 2.74
CA HIS A 49 12.42 5.72 1.95
C HIS A 49 12.55 7.10 2.61
N PHE A 50 11.45 7.62 3.16
CA PHE A 50 11.47 8.91 3.86
C PHE A 50 11.94 8.84 5.33
N GLY A 51 12.34 7.67 5.82
CA GLY A 51 12.80 7.49 7.20
C GLY A 51 11.68 7.60 8.25
N ALA A 52 10.42 7.47 7.82
CA ALA A 52 9.24 7.53 8.69
C ALA A 52 8.82 6.14 9.21
N ALA A 53 9.28 5.06 8.58
CA ALA A 53 9.13 3.69 9.08
C ALA A 53 10.48 3.11 9.50
N THR A 54 10.46 2.37 10.60
CA THR A 54 11.62 1.60 11.11
C THR A 54 11.92 0.39 10.22
N ASP A 55 13.14 -0.14 10.31
CA ASP A 55 13.47 -1.39 9.60
C ASP A 55 12.65 -2.57 10.15
N GLU A 56 12.32 -2.60 11.45
CA GLU A 56 11.44 -3.59 12.05
C GLU A 56 10.05 -3.57 11.41
N GLN A 57 9.44 -2.39 11.25
CA GLN A 57 8.17 -2.22 10.57
C GLN A 57 8.23 -2.67 9.11
N TYR A 58 9.33 -2.36 8.41
CA TYR A 58 9.52 -2.83 7.04
C TYR A 58 9.60 -4.36 6.94
N GLN A 59 10.36 -5.01 7.83
CA GLN A 59 10.46 -6.47 7.85
C GLN A 59 9.13 -7.12 8.25
N LEU A 60 8.38 -6.51 9.17
CA LEU A 60 7.05 -6.98 9.55
C LEU A 60 6.09 -6.88 8.37
N ALA A 61 6.09 -5.76 7.66
CA ALA A 61 5.27 -5.56 6.47
C ALA A 61 5.60 -6.59 5.37
N ARG A 62 6.87 -6.93 5.16
CA ARG A 62 7.27 -8.02 4.23
C ARG A 62 6.75 -9.40 4.61
N LYS A 63 6.43 -9.63 5.89
CA LYS A 63 5.85 -10.89 6.39
C LYS A 63 4.33 -10.93 6.29
N VAL A 64 3.69 -9.76 6.44
CA VAL A 64 2.23 -9.62 6.37
C VAL A 64 1.75 -9.51 4.93
N LEU A 65 2.49 -8.83 4.07
CA LEU A 65 2.17 -8.68 2.66
C LEU A 65 2.71 -9.86 1.84
N PRO A 66 2.10 -10.19 0.69
CA PRO A 66 2.65 -11.18 -0.21
C PRO A 66 4.09 -10.86 -0.63
N SER A 67 5.00 -11.81 -0.44
CA SER A 67 6.43 -11.65 -0.77
C SER A 67 6.67 -11.30 -2.23
N ALA A 68 5.80 -11.75 -3.13
CA ALA A 68 5.87 -11.45 -4.57
C ALA A 68 5.87 -9.94 -4.87
N LEU A 69 5.23 -9.10 -4.03
CA LEU A 69 5.27 -7.64 -4.18
C LEU A 69 6.69 -7.07 -4.04
N PHE A 70 7.51 -7.71 -3.21
CA PHE A 70 8.88 -7.30 -2.95
C PHE A 70 9.86 -7.99 -3.89
N ASP A 71 9.69 -9.30 -4.10
CA ASP A 71 10.71 -10.16 -4.69
C ASP A 71 10.32 -10.77 -6.05
N GLY A 72 9.07 -10.65 -6.51
CA GLY A 72 8.53 -11.42 -7.65
C GLY A 72 7.92 -10.62 -8.80
N CYS A 73 7.40 -9.42 -8.57
CA CYS A 73 6.68 -8.63 -9.57
C CYS A 73 7.59 -7.84 -10.52
N ASP A 74 8.48 -8.51 -11.25
CA ASP A 74 9.38 -7.89 -12.26
C ASP A 74 10.12 -6.64 -11.75
N GLY A 75 10.65 -6.71 -10.53
CA GLY A 75 11.34 -5.60 -9.87
C GLY A 75 10.43 -4.44 -9.48
N LEU A 76 9.14 -4.68 -9.18
CA LEU A 76 8.21 -3.65 -8.70
C LEU A 76 8.75 -2.87 -7.50
N ALA A 77 9.38 -3.53 -6.53
CA ALA A 77 10.04 -2.88 -5.40
C ALA A 77 11.11 -1.88 -5.84
N GLU A 78 12.06 -2.32 -6.68
CA GLU A 78 13.13 -1.47 -7.20
C GLU A 78 12.57 -0.28 -8.01
N LYS A 79 11.55 -0.52 -8.85
CA LYS A 79 10.87 0.54 -9.61
C LYS A 79 10.20 1.56 -8.69
N THR A 80 9.55 1.09 -7.63
CA THR A 80 8.87 1.94 -6.64
C THR A 80 9.88 2.77 -5.85
N GLU A 81 10.98 2.17 -5.39
CA GLU A 81 12.07 2.89 -4.72
C GLU A 81 12.70 3.95 -5.64
N LYS A 82 12.97 3.61 -6.90
CA LYS A 82 13.45 4.56 -7.92
C LYS A 82 12.46 5.70 -8.18
N ALA A 83 11.17 5.42 -8.15
CA ALA A 83 10.14 6.44 -8.31
C ALA A 83 10.13 7.44 -7.14
N PHE A 84 10.26 6.96 -5.90
CA PHE A 84 10.40 7.84 -4.73
C PHE A 84 11.70 8.67 -4.77
N LEU A 85 12.84 8.06 -5.11
CA LEU A 85 14.10 8.79 -5.32
C LEU A 85 13.98 9.88 -6.39
N ARG A 86 13.27 9.58 -7.49
CA ARG A 86 13.02 10.56 -8.55
C ARG A 86 12.10 11.68 -8.07
N PHE A 87 11.06 11.34 -7.31
CA PHE A 87 10.15 12.30 -6.73
C PHE A 87 10.92 13.27 -5.81
N GLU A 88 11.71 12.74 -4.87
CA GLU A 88 12.52 13.53 -3.93
C GLU A 88 13.48 14.47 -4.66
N LYS A 89 14.12 14.00 -5.75
CA LYS A 89 15.00 14.85 -6.57
C LYS A 89 14.28 16.00 -7.27
N LEU A 90 13.01 15.81 -7.66
CA LEU A 90 12.25 16.81 -8.43
C LEU A 90 11.50 17.80 -7.54
N TYR A 91 10.98 17.32 -6.42
CA TYR A 91 10.05 18.08 -5.57
C TYR A 91 10.57 18.30 -4.15
N GLY A 92 11.71 17.71 -3.79
CA GLY A 92 12.25 17.73 -2.45
C GLY A 92 11.62 16.67 -1.53
N ARG A 93 12.14 16.62 -0.31
CA ARG A 93 11.60 15.77 0.75
C ARG A 93 10.35 16.42 1.34
N PRO A 94 9.28 15.67 1.65
CA PRO A 94 8.10 16.24 2.30
C PRO A 94 8.46 16.81 3.68
N ASP A 95 8.01 18.04 3.97
CA ASP A 95 8.24 18.74 5.25
C ASP A 95 7.39 18.17 6.40
N LYS A 96 6.29 17.50 6.07
CA LYS A 96 5.41 16.85 7.04
C LYS A 96 5.86 15.42 7.27
N ALA A 97 5.85 15.02 8.55
CA ALA A 97 6.05 13.62 8.92
C ALA A 97 4.95 12.77 8.26
N LEU A 98 5.36 11.87 7.37
CA LEU A 98 4.45 10.88 6.78
C LEU A 98 4.18 9.77 7.79
N SER A 99 2.99 9.20 7.76
CA SER A 99 2.68 8.00 8.53
C SER A 99 1.84 7.04 7.70
N PHE A 100 1.64 5.83 8.24
CA PHE A 100 0.80 4.82 7.59
C PHE A 100 -0.66 5.28 7.42
N SER A 101 -1.23 5.97 8.41
CA SER A 101 -2.64 6.36 8.42
C SER A 101 -2.91 7.82 8.04
N ASP A 102 -1.94 8.72 8.22
CA ASP A 102 -2.08 10.15 7.91
C ASP A 102 -1.19 10.51 6.72
N ASN A 103 -1.79 10.46 5.53
CA ASN A 103 -1.21 10.83 4.25
C ASN A 103 -2.30 11.04 3.18
N LYS A 104 -1.96 11.72 2.06
CA LYS A 104 -2.96 12.05 1.03
C LYS A 104 -3.51 10.86 0.28
N LEU A 105 -2.73 9.77 0.17
CA LEU A 105 -3.20 8.53 -0.44
C LEU A 105 -4.40 7.99 0.37
N ILE A 106 -4.28 7.88 1.69
CA ILE A 106 -5.38 7.44 2.56
C ILE A 106 -6.56 8.42 2.52
N GLU A 107 -6.32 9.73 2.59
CA GLU A 107 -7.39 10.72 2.44
C GLU A 107 -8.16 10.56 1.12
N GLY A 108 -7.47 10.19 0.04
CA GLY A 108 -8.07 9.91 -1.27
C GLY A 108 -9.03 8.72 -1.22
N PHE A 109 -8.61 7.61 -0.62
CA PHE A 109 -9.47 6.44 -0.41
C PHE A 109 -10.66 6.76 0.49
N GLU A 110 -10.46 7.53 1.56
CA GLU A 110 -11.54 7.96 2.46
C GLU A 110 -12.59 8.81 1.74
N LYS A 111 -12.16 9.78 0.92
CA LYS A 111 -13.09 10.63 0.13
C LYS A 111 -13.95 9.80 -0.82
N ILE A 112 -13.34 8.82 -1.51
CA ILE A 112 -14.09 7.92 -2.41
C ILE A 112 -15.05 7.02 -1.62
N SER A 113 -14.66 6.59 -0.41
CA SER A 113 -15.53 5.77 0.45
C SER A 113 -16.73 6.52 1.02
N ARG A 114 -16.69 7.86 1.03
CA ARG A 114 -17.72 8.76 1.59
C ARG A 114 -18.47 9.56 0.52
N SER A 115 -18.15 9.41 -0.77
CA SER A 115 -18.84 10.16 -1.82
C SER A 115 -20.31 9.73 -1.85
N ASP A 116 -21.21 10.59 -1.38
CA ASP A 116 -22.65 10.32 -1.29
C ASP A 116 -23.18 9.80 -2.64
N GLY A 117 -23.59 8.53 -2.63
CA GLY A 117 -23.98 7.81 -3.83
C GLY A 117 -25.20 8.43 -4.50
N VAL A 118 -25.01 8.99 -5.70
CA VAL A 118 -26.01 8.75 -6.74
C VAL A 118 -25.95 7.24 -6.98
N ARG A 119 -27.09 6.53 -6.85
CA ARG A 119 -27.32 5.06 -6.89
C ARG A 119 -26.45 4.17 -7.83
N LYS A 120 -25.64 4.75 -8.72
CA LYS A 120 -24.79 4.11 -9.72
C LYS A 120 -23.46 3.54 -9.20
N ASP A 121 -22.94 3.94 -8.02
CA ASP A 121 -21.56 3.57 -7.62
C ASP A 121 -21.40 2.87 -6.25
N MET A 122 -22.49 2.30 -5.69
CA MET A 122 -22.43 1.59 -4.39
C MET A 122 -21.38 0.47 -4.34
N GLY A 123 -21.19 -0.27 -5.44
CA GLY A 123 -20.19 -1.35 -5.50
C GLY A 123 -18.75 -0.84 -5.31
N ARG A 124 -18.46 0.36 -5.81
CA ARG A 124 -17.16 1.02 -5.62
C ARG A 124 -17.02 1.49 -4.18
N GLU A 125 -18.04 2.12 -3.60
CA GLU A 125 -18.02 2.55 -2.20
C GLU A 125 -17.70 1.39 -1.25
N TYR A 126 -18.40 0.25 -1.40
CA TYR A 126 -18.13 -0.96 -0.60
C TYR A 126 -16.71 -1.49 -0.77
N ARG A 127 -16.18 -1.48 -2.00
CA ARG A 127 -14.81 -1.90 -2.28
C ARG A 127 -13.79 -1.03 -1.54
N TYR A 128 -13.92 0.30 -1.61
CA TYR A 128 -12.99 1.22 -0.94
C TYR A 128 -13.11 1.17 0.58
N LYS A 129 -14.32 0.98 1.13
CA LYS A 129 -14.51 0.70 2.57
C LYS A 129 -13.81 -0.59 2.99
N GLY A 130 -13.89 -1.64 2.18
CA GLY A 130 -13.18 -2.90 2.42
C GLY A 130 -11.66 -2.72 2.42
N ILE A 131 -11.13 -1.93 1.47
CA ILE A 131 -9.70 -1.59 1.41
C ILE A 131 -9.27 -0.83 2.67
N LEU A 132 -10.01 0.21 3.06
CA LEU A 132 -9.71 1.01 4.25
C LEU A 132 -9.72 0.16 5.53
N SER A 133 -10.70 -0.72 5.70
CA SER A 133 -10.78 -1.59 6.88
C SER A 133 -9.59 -2.55 7.00
N GLU A 134 -9.12 -3.12 5.88
CA GLU A 134 -7.94 -3.98 5.88
C GLU A 134 -6.65 -3.17 6.11
N LEU A 135 -6.57 -1.94 5.57
CA LEU A 135 -5.47 -1.02 5.84
C LEU A 135 -5.41 -0.60 7.31
N GLU A 136 -6.54 -0.31 7.94
CA GLU A 136 -6.59 -0.02 9.39
C GLU A 136 -6.02 -1.17 10.23
N ARG A 137 -6.36 -2.43 9.89
CA ARG A 137 -5.79 -3.61 10.54
C ARG A 137 -4.29 -3.71 10.31
N PHE A 138 -3.84 -3.48 9.07
CA PHE A 138 -2.42 -3.45 8.73
C PHE A 138 -1.67 -2.34 9.50
N PHE A 139 -2.28 -1.16 9.68
CA PHE A 139 -1.68 -0.05 10.43
C PHE A 139 -1.59 -0.34 11.92
N ALA A 140 -2.60 -0.98 12.51
CA ALA A 140 -2.56 -1.42 13.89
C ALA A 140 -1.37 -2.38 14.12
N VAL A 141 -1.18 -3.32 13.20
CA VAL A 141 -0.02 -4.24 13.19
C VAL A 141 1.32 -3.50 13.10
N MET A 142 1.44 -2.51 12.21
CA MET A 142 2.67 -1.70 12.10
C MET A 142 2.94 -0.83 13.34
N ARG A 143 1.88 -0.36 14.01
CA ARG A 143 1.99 0.46 15.22
C ARG A 143 2.35 -0.37 16.44
N ASP A 144 1.63 -1.47 16.64
CA ASP A 144 1.71 -2.28 17.86
C ASP A 144 2.93 -3.23 17.84
N GLN A 145 3.54 -3.42 16.66
CA GLN A 145 4.66 -4.33 16.37
C GLN A 145 4.65 -5.65 17.16
N PRO A 146 3.53 -6.42 17.13
CA PRO A 146 3.46 -7.68 17.85
C PRO A 146 4.47 -8.70 17.33
N SER A 147 4.68 -9.76 18.11
CA SER A 147 5.54 -10.84 17.65
C SER A 147 4.97 -11.44 16.35
N ILE A 148 5.85 -11.81 15.42
CA ILE A 148 5.45 -12.36 14.11
C ILE A 148 4.56 -13.60 14.24
N ALA A 149 4.71 -14.37 15.32
CA ALA A 149 3.89 -15.55 15.61
C ALA A 149 2.41 -15.17 15.85
N ASP A 150 2.15 -14.02 16.48
CA ASP A 150 0.79 -13.54 16.78
C ASP A 150 0.06 -13.06 15.52
N HIS A 151 0.80 -12.73 14.45
CA HIS A 151 0.25 -12.20 13.20
C HIS A 151 -0.22 -13.25 12.19
N LEU A 152 0.41 -14.42 12.17
CA LEU A 152 -0.01 -15.52 11.29
C LEU A 152 -1.39 -16.08 11.66
N HIS A 153 -1.88 -15.80 12.87
CA HIS A 153 -3.22 -16.21 13.33
C HIS A 153 -4.32 -15.19 13.01
N GLY A 154 -4.01 -13.88 12.93
CA GLY A 154 -5.00 -12.81 12.78
C GLY A 154 -5.37 -12.43 11.34
N PHE A 155 -4.43 -12.54 10.41
CA PHE A 155 -4.72 -12.42 8.98
C PHE A 155 -5.02 -13.82 8.44
N SER A 156 -6.29 -14.23 8.41
CA SER A 156 -6.65 -15.50 7.77
C SER A 156 -6.37 -15.38 6.27
N PHE A 157 -5.21 -15.83 5.83
CA PHE A 157 -4.99 -16.24 4.46
C PHE A 157 -5.77 -17.53 4.30
N ARG A 158 -6.86 -17.51 3.52
CA ARG A 158 -7.56 -18.74 3.16
C ARG A 158 -6.53 -19.64 2.45
N HIS A 159 -6.14 -20.68 3.18
CA HIS A 159 -5.43 -21.90 2.80
C HIS A 159 -4.11 -21.73 2.02
N LYS A 160 -3.00 -21.97 2.72
CA LYS A 160 -1.90 -22.76 2.14
C LYS A 160 -2.23 -24.24 2.40
N GLU A 161 -2.63 -24.97 1.37
CA GLU A 161 -2.39 -26.42 1.34
C GLU A 161 -0.94 -26.61 0.89
N TYR A 162 -0.21 -27.44 1.65
CA TYR A 162 1.15 -27.89 1.34
C TYR A 162 1.11 -29.07 0.36
#